data_AF-A0AAF0JD32-F1
#
_entry.id   AF-A0AAF0JD32-F1
#
_cell.length_a   1.000
_cell.length_b   1.000
_cell.length_c   1.000
_cell.angle_alpha   90.00
_cell.angle_beta   90.00
_cell.angle_gamma   90.00
#
_symmetry.space_group_name_H-M   'P 1'
#
loop_
_entity.id
_entity.type
_entity.pdbx_description
1 polymer ?
#
loop_
_entity_poly.entity_id
_entity_poly.type
_entity_poly.pdbx_seq_one_letter_code
_entity_poly.pdbx_strand_id
1 'polypeptide(L)'
;MQEDPEPVETTFELTDTLFARAKLEPIDRVHLWLGANVMLSHDIDEAIDLLREKLSNAEANMAAANEDLGFLRDQITTMEVNTARVHNWDVKRRRDRQIAKAQSSQS
;
A
#
# COMPACT_ATOMS: atom_id res chain seq x y z
N MET A 1 27.28 -40.41 3.41
CA MET A 1 26.14 -40.77 4.26
C MET A 1 25.32 -39.49 4.35
N GLN A 2 24.21 -39.39 3.61
CA GLN A 2 23.29 -38.27 3.77
C GLN A 2 22.48 -38.58 5.03
N GLU A 3 22.51 -37.68 6.00
CA GLU A 3 21.62 -37.74 7.16
C GLU A 3 20.20 -37.55 6.62
N ASP A 4 19.37 -38.59 6.73
CA ASP A 4 17.93 -38.46 6.51
C ASP A 4 17.39 -37.42 7.51
N PRO A 5 16.67 -36.38 7.08
CA PRO A 5 16.24 -35.32 7.97
C PRO A 5 15.39 -35.87 9.11
N GLU A 6 15.66 -35.45 10.34
CA GLU A 6 14.93 -35.95 11.50
C GLU A 6 13.44 -35.61 11.38
N PRO A 7 12.55 -36.58 11.62
CA PRO A 7 11.12 -36.35 11.49
C PRO A 7 10.63 -35.36 12.55
N VAL A 8 10.00 -34.28 12.07
CA VAL A 8 9.57 -33.14 12.90
C VAL A 8 8.18 -33.43 13.47
N GLU A 9 8.03 -33.41 14.79
CA GLU A 9 6.70 -33.44 15.41
C GLU A 9 6.10 -32.04 15.40
N THR A 10 4.97 -31.86 14.72
CA THR A 10 4.28 -30.57 14.64
C THR A 10 2.80 -30.71 14.97
N THR A 11 2.20 -29.58 15.33
CA THR A 11 0.79 -29.49 15.68
C THR A 11 0.07 -28.77 14.54
N PHE A 12 -0.75 -29.50 13.79
CA PHE A 12 -1.55 -28.96 12.69
C PHE A 12 -2.88 -28.45 13.20
N GLU A 13 -3.26 -27.26 12.74
CA GLU A 13 -4.58 -26.69 12.97
C GLU A 13 -5.57 -27.29 11.97
N LEU A 14 -6.61 -27.98 12.46
CA LEU A 14 -7.72 -28.47 11.64
C LEU A 14 -8.88 -27.46 11.60
N THR A 15 -9.01 -26.67 12.67
CA THR A 15 -10.00 -25.60 12.84
C THR A 15 -9.46 -24.68 13.94
N ASP A 16 -9.95 -23.43 14.01
CA ASP A 16 -9.54 -22.37 14.95
C ASP A 16 -9.39 -22.78 16.43
N THR A 17 -10.03 -23.89 16.85
CA THR A 17 -9.94 -24.41 18.23
C THR A 17 -9.52 -25.90 18.31
N LEU A 18 -9.22 -26.55 17.18
CA LEU A 18 -8.87 -27.96 17.11
C LEU A 18 -7.51 -28.17 16.45
N PHE A 19 -6.62 -28.78 17.21
CA PHE A 19 -5.25 -29.06 16.82
C PHE A 19 -4.96 -30.56 16.91
N ALA A 20 -4.25 -31.12 15.93
CA ALA A 20 -3.76 -32.49 15.97
C ALA A 20 -2.24 -32.52 15.91
N ARG A 21 -1.63 -33.41 16.71
CA ARG A 21 -0.20 -33.69 16.62
C ARG A 21 0.03 -34.73 15.54
N ALA A 22 0.96 -34.45 14.65
CA ALA A 22 1.42 -35.41 13.68
C ALA A 22 2.94 -35.31 13.52
N LYS A 23 3.54 -36.46 13.21
CA LYS A 23 4.95 -36.57 12.91
C LYS A 23 5.12 -36.40 11.41
N LEU A 24 5.85 -35.37 10.99
CA LEU A 24 6.08 -35.03 9.60
C LEU A 24 7.37 -35.71 9.13
N GLU A 25 7.26 -36.46 8.03
CA GLU A 25 8.41 -36.94 7.29
C GLU A 25 9.06 -35.79 6.51
N PRO A 26 10.34 -35.88 6.15
CA PRO A 26 11.01 -34.85 5.37
C PRO A 26 10.30 -34.67 4.02
N ILE A 27 9.91 -33.42 3.72
CA ILE A 27 9.27 -33.06 2.46
C ILE A 27 10.17 -32.09 1.70
N ASP A 28 10.29 -32.30 0.39
CA ASP A 28 11.09 -31.42 -0.49
C ASP A 28 10.26 -30.34 -1.18
N ARG A 29 8.92 -30.43 -1.05
CA ARG A 29 7.96 -29.58 -1.77
C ARG A 29 6.91 -29.01 -0.84
N VAL A 30 6.53 -27.77 -1.11
CA VAL A 30 5.48 -27.05 -0.38
C VAL A 30 4.39 -26.62 -1.34
N HIS A 31 3.18 -26.41 -0.81
CA HIS A 31 2.07 -25.90 -1.60
C HIS A 31 1.75 -24.46 -1.18
N LEU A 32 1.86 -23.54 -2.13
CA LEU A 32 1.60 -22.12 -1.93
C LEU A 32 0.26 -21.72 -2.54
N TRP A 33 -0.52 -20.95 -1.78
CA TRP A 33 -1.73 -20.31 -2.27
C TRP A 33 -1.39 -18.95 -2.89
N LEU A 34 -1.61 -18.81 -4.19
CA LEU A 34 -1.25 -17.59 -4.95
C LEU A 34 -2.41 -16.62 -5.12
N GLY A 35 -3.58 -16.94 -4.57
CA GLY A 35 -4.82 -16.20 -4.78
C GLY A 35 -5.56 -16.68 -6.03
N ALA A 36 -6.69 -16.03 -6.35
CA ALA A 36 -7.56 -16.37 -7.47
C ALA A 36 -7.97 -17.86 -7.54
N ASN A 37 -8.11 -18.52 -6.38
CA ASN A 37 -8.38 -19.96 -6.26
C ASN A 37 -7.30 -20.87 -6.86
N VAL A 38 -6.05 -20.41 -6.93
CA VAL A 38 -4.91 -21.16 -7.46
C VAL A 38 -3.92 -21.50 -6.35
N MET A 39 -3.54 -22.77 -6.30
CA MET A 39 -2.52 -23.34 -5.43
C MET A 39 -1.50 -24.09 -6.28
N LEU A 40 -0.21 -23.83 -6.09
CA LEU A 40 0.88 -24.48 -6.84
C LEU A 40 1.85 -25.17 -5.89
N SER A 41 2.40 -26.30 -6.36
CA SER A 41 3.45 -27.03 -5.66
C SER A 41 4.81 -26.57 -6.18
N HIS A 42 5.65 -26.12 -5.26
CA HIS A 42 7.00 -25.63 -5.53
C HIS A 42 7.99 -26.37 -4.63
N ASP A 43 9.23 -26.46 -5.09
CA ASP A 43 10.32 -26.94 -4.24
C ASP A 43 10.64 -25.85 -3.21
N ILE A 44 11.20 -26.24 -2.06
CA ILE A 44 11.39 -25.31 -0.91
C ILE A 44 12.18 -24.07 -1.32
N ASP A 45 13.26 -24.22 -2.09
CA ASP A 45 14.11 -23.11 -2.50
C ASP A 45 13.37 -22.13 -3.43
N GLU A 46 12.63 -22.66 -4.42
CA GLU A 46 11.83 -21.85 -5.34
C GLU A 46 10.71 -21.10 -4.59
N ALA A 47 10.07 -21.76 -3.63
CA ALA A 47 9.04 -21.16 -2.79
C ALA A 47 9.59 -20.00 -1.95
N ILE A 48 10.79 -20.15 -1.38
CA ILE A 48 11.45 -19.08 -0.61
C ILE A 48 11.76 -17.89 -1.51
N ASP A 49 12.33 -18.13 -2.69
CA ASP A 49 12.67 -17.05 -3.62
C ASP A 49 11.43 -16.32 -4.12
N LEU A 50 10.36 -17.05 -4.45
CA LEU A 50 9.07 -16.47 -4.82
C LEU A 50 8.51 -15.59 -3.70
N LEU A 51 8.51 -16.07 -2.46
CA LEU A 51 8.00 -15.31 -1.31
C LEU A 51 8.84 -14.06 -1.03
N ARG A 52 10.17 -14.15 -1.16
CA ARG A 52 11.08 -13.00 -1.04
C ARG A 52 10.83 -11.96 -2.11
N GLU A 53 10.62 -12.38 -3.35
CA GLU A 53 10.28 -11.49 -4.46
C GLU A 53 8.94 -10.79 -4.21
N LYS A 54 7.91 -11.54 -3.77
CA LYS A 54 6.61 -10.97 -3.42
C LYS A 54 6.71 -9.96 -2.27
N LEU A 55 7.52 -10.26 -1.25
CA LEU A 55 7.78 -9.35 -0.13
C LEU A 55 8.43 -8.05 -0.63
N SER A 56 9.51 -8.17 -1.41
CA SER A 56 10.23 -7.00 -1.94
C SER A 56 9.32 -6.12 -2.82
N ASN A 57 8.51 -6.75 -3.67
CA ASN A 57 7.53 -6.02 -4.49
C ASN A 57 6.46 -5.32 -3.64
N ALA A 58 5.97 -5.96 -2.57
CA ALA A 58 5.00 -5.36 -1.66
C ALA A 58 5.59 -4.15 -0.90
N GLU A 59 6.83 -4.26 -0.43
CA GLU A 59 7.56 -3.17 0.22
C GLU A 59 7.80 -2.00 -0.75
N ALA A 60 8.20 -2.28 -1.99
CA ALA A 60 8.38 -1.26 -3.02
C ALA A 60 7.05 -0.55 -3.34
N ASN A 61 5.96 -1.30 -3.48
CA ASN A 61 4.63 -0.74 -3.70
C ASN A 61 4.17 0.13 -2.52
N MET A 62 4.47 -0.29 -1.28
CA MET A 62 4.18 0.49 -0.08
C MET A 62 4.97 1.80 -0.07
N ALA A 63 6.26 1.75 -0.43
CA ALA A 63 7.10 2.94 -0.51
C ALA A 63 6.58 3.93 -1.57
N ALA A 64 6.25 3.45 -2.76
CA ALA A 64 5.68 4.26 -3.84
C ALA A 64 4.35 4.90 -3.43
N ALA A 65 3.44 4.13 -2.82
CA ALA A 65 2.17 4.66 -2.34
C ALA A 65 2.35 5.76 -1.28
N ASN A 66 3.34 5.62 -0.39
CA ASN A 66 3.65 6.66 0.61
C ASN A 66 4.23 7.93 -0.04
N GLU A 67 5.07 7.80 -1.05
CA GLU A 67 5.59 8.94 -1.82
C GLU A 67 4.45 9.68 -2.53
N ASP A 68 3.57 8.94 -3.22
CA ASP A 68 2.40 9.50 -3.91
C ASP A 68 1.47 10.24 -2.94
N LEU A 69 1.24 9.70 -1.74
CA LEU A 69 0.47 10.38 -0.70
C LEU A 69 1.13 11.68 -0.25
N GLY A 70 2.45 11.68 -0.09
CA GLY A 70 3.22 12.88 0.24
C GLY A 70 3.09 13.94 -0.86
N PHE A 71 3.25 13.55 -2.12
CA PHE A 71 3.07 14.43 -3.27
C PHE A 71 1.66 15.01 -3.33
N LEU A 72 0.63 14.17 -3.19
CA LEU A 72 -0.77 14.62 -3.21
C LEU A 72 -1.07 15.61 -2.09
N ARG A 73 -0.56 15.37 -0.88
CA ARG A 73 -0.71 16.30 0.24
C ARG A 73 -0.15 17.68 -0.11
N ASP A 74 1.07 17.73 -0.64
CA ASP A 74 1.74 18.99 -0.98
C ASP A 74 1.03 19.72 -2.15
N GLN A 75 0.50 18.95 -3.11
CA GLN A 75 -0.35 19.49 -4.18
C GLN A 75 -1.65 20.09 -3.64
N ILE A 76 -2.32 19.42 -2.70
CA ILE A 76 -3.54 19.93 -2.06
C ILE A 76 -3.24 21.27 -1.37
N THR A 77 -2.20 21.34 -0.53
CA THR A 77 -1.84 22.58 0.16
C THR A 77 -1.53 23.72 -0.82
N THR A 78 -0.82 23.43 -1.92
CA THR A 78 -0.52 24.43 -2.94
C THR A 78 -1.78 24.94 -3.63
N MET A 79 -2.69 24.02 -3.97
CA MET A 79 -3.97 24.34 -4.58
C MET A 79 -4.84 25.21 -3.66
N GLU A 80 -4.89 24.89 -2.37
CA GLU A 80 -5.65 25.66 -1.37
C GLU A 80 -5.12 27.10 -1.26
N VAL A 81 -3.81 27.28 -1.15
CA VAL A 81 -3.18 28.61 -1.09
C VAL A 81 -3.47 29.42 -2.36
N ASN A 82 -3.34 28.81 -3.53
CA ASN A 82 -3.62 29.48 -4.80
C ASN A 82 -5.09 29.86 -4.93
N THR A 83 -6.00 29.00 -4.49
CA THR A 83 -7.44 29.28 -4.48
C THR A 83 -7.75 30.47 -3.57
N ALA A 84 -7.17 30.51 -2.36
CA ALA A 84 -7.33 31.65 -1.45
C ALA A 84 -6.76 32.96 -2.04
N ARG A 85 -5.61 32.91 -2.71
CA ARG A 85 -5.02 34.08 -3.40
C ARG A 85 -5.93 34.63 -4.50
N VAL A 86 -6.48 33.75 -5.34
CA VAL A 86 -7.40 34.13 -6.41
C VAL A 86 -8.67 34.74 -5.82
N HIS A 87 -9.21 34.15 -4.76
CA HIS A 87 -10.37 34.70 -4.06
C HIS A 87 -10.09 36.11 -3.52
N ASN A 88 -8.97 36.30 -2.81
CA ASN A 88 -8.57 37.60 -2.26
C ASN A 88 -8.40 38.66 -3.37
N TRP A 89 -7.79 38.28 -4.49
CA TRP A 89 -7.64 39.16 -5.65
C TRP A 89 -8.99 39.56 -6.24
N ASP A 90 -9.94 38.62 -6.38
CA ASP A 90 -11.28 38.91 -6.90
C ASP A 90 -12.05 39.85 -5.96
N VAL A 91 -11.99 39.62 -4.65
CA VAL A 91 -12.58 40.53 -3.64
C VAL A 91 -12.02 41.95 -3.76
N LYS A 92 -10.68 42.09 -3.83
CA LYS A 92 -10.03 43.40 -3.98
C LYS A 92 -10.48 44.08 -5.28
N ARG A 93 -10.47 43.37 -6.40
CA ARG A 93 -10.89 43.87 -7.72
C ARG A 93 -12.35 44.34 -7.71
N ARG A 94 -13.25 43.63 -7.04
CA ARG A 94 -14.66 44.02 -6.91
C ARG A 94 -14.81 45.29 -6.07
N ARG A 95 -14.07 45.40 -4.97
CA ARG A 95 -14.07 46.59 -4.10
C ARG A 95 -13.57 47.83 -4.86
N ASP A 96 -12.45 47.70 -5.58
CA ASP A 96 -11.87 48.80 -6.36
C ASP A 96 -12.85 49.28 -7.44
N ARG A 97 -13.56 48.36 -8.12
CA ARG A 97 -14.62 48.69 -9.08
C ARG A 97 -15.81 49.43 -8.45
N GLN A 98 -16.20 49.08 -7.23
CA GLN A 98 -17.29 49.76 -6.53
C GLN A 98 -16.88 51.19 -6.13
N ILE A 99 -15.65 51.38 -5.64
CA ILE A 99 -15.11 52.69 -5.29
C ILE A 99 -15.03 53.58 -6.54
N ALA A 100 -14.52 53.07 -7.66
CA ALA A 100 -14.44 53.80 -8.92
C ALA A 100 -15.84 54.25 -9.42
N LYS A 101 -16.86 53.37 -9.31
CA LYS A 101 -18.24 53.73 -9.65
C LYS A 101 -18.79 54.83 -8.74
N ALA A 102 -18.57 54.73 -7.43
CA ALA A 102 -19.04 55.75 -6.47
C ALA A 102 -18.43 57.13 -6.74
N GLN A 103 -17.15 57.20 -7.10
CA GLN A 103 -16.46 58.44 -7.46
C GLN A 103 -17.01 59.05 -8.76
N SER A 104 -17.34 58.22 -9.76
CA SER A 104 -17.91 58.69 -11.04
C SER A 104 -19.35 59.21 -10.94
N SER A 105 -20.09 58.88 -9.88
CA SER A 105 -21.46 59.38 -9.65
C SER A 105 -21.53 60.66 -8.80
N GLN A 106 -20.39 61.11 -8.25
CA GLN A 106 -20.28 62.37 -7.48
C GLN A 106 -19.67 63.53 -8.30
N SER A 107 -19.24 63.27 -9.53
CA SER A 107 -18.77 64.28 -10.50
C SER A 107 -19.85 64.54 -11.54
#